data_AF-E2SIL2-F1
#
_entry.id   AF-E2SIL2-F1
#
_cell.length_a   1.000
_cell.length_b   1.000
_cell.length_c   1.000
_cell.angle_alpha   90.00
_cell.angle_beta   90.00
_cell.angle_gamma   90.00
#
_symmetry.space_group_name_H-M   'P 1'
#
loop_
_entity.id
_entity.type
_entity.pdbx_description
1 polymer ?
#
loop_
_entity_poly.entity_id
_entity_poly.type
_entity_poly.pdbx_seq_one_letter_code
_entity_poly.pdbx_strand_id
1 'polypeptide(L)'
;MKDYILIITMHADPAMAPGYNEWGGTHVYMKELLDSFGERNIPCIMITRKSMQFLQTEEQYNRSCKVIRLIDHDEDQMSKLKLYEYHAEYLAKINEIIKKRVYLKLYIVYIGTVADLL
;
A
#
# COMPACT_ATOMS: atom_id res chain seq x y z
N MET A 1 21.28 -10.38 6.00
CA MET A 1 20.41 -9.59 5.09
C MET A 1 19.07 -10.29 5.01
N LYS A 2 17.93 -9.59 5.18
CA LYS A 2 16.59 -10.22 5.15
C LYS A 2 15.82 -9.76 3.92
N ASP A 3 15.58 -10.68 2.98
CA ASP A 3 14.69 -10.42 1.83
C ASP A 3 13.30 -10.00 2.31
N TYR A 4 12.63 -9.13 1.54
CA TYR A 4 11.29 -8.68 1.87
C TYR A 4 10.41 -8.63 0.62
N ILE A 5 9.10 -8.78 0.83
CA ILE A 5 8.10 -8.63 -0.22
C ILE A 5 7.62 -7.18 -0.23
N LEU A 6 7.62 -6.55 -1.41
CA LEU A 6 7.03 -5.22 -1.61
C LEU A 6 5.66 -5.36 -2.24
N ILE A 7 4.65 -4.97 -1.49
CA ILE A 7 3.26 -4.93 -1.96
C ILE A 7 2.95 -3.48 -2.31
N ILE A 8 2.42 -3.23 -3.51
CA ILE A 8 2.00 -1.89 -3.93
C ILE A 8 0.53 -1.95 -4.29
N THR A 9 -0.28 -1.15 -3.62
CA THR A 9 -1.68 -0.93 -3.97
C THR A 9 -2.11 0.47 -3.55
N MET A 10 -2.53 1.30 -4.50
CA MET A 10 -2.88 2.70 -4.21
C MET A 10 -4.33 2.88 -3.74
N HIS A 11 -5.14 1.83 -3.80
CA HIS A 11 -6.58 1.92 -3.57
C HIS A 11 -7.07 1.08 -2.39
N ALA A 12 -6.23 0.21 -1.81
CA ALA A 12 -6.62 -0.73 -0.77
C ALA A 12 -5.71 -0.65 0.45
N ASP A 13 -6.16 0.10 1.47
CA ASP A 13 -5.47 0.20 2.75
C ASP A 13 -6.01 -0.86 3.74
N PRO A 14 -5.15 -1.70 4.35
CA PRO A 14 -5.58 -2.77 5.24
C PRO A 14 -6.24 -2.27 6.54
N ALA A 15 -6.04 -1.00 6.90
CA ALA A 15 -6.67 -0.39 8.07
C ALA A 15 -8.17 -0.10 7.88
N MET A 16 -8.68 -0.18 6.65
CA MET A 16 -10.07 0.17 6.35
C MET A 16 -10.97 -1.06 6.44
N ALA A 17 -12.01 -0.96 7.26
CA ALA A 17 -13.00 -2.02 7.41
C ALA A 17 -13.83 -2.18 6.12
N PRO A 18 -14.23 -3.39 5.72
CA PRO A 18 -15.15 -3.58 4.60
C PRO A 18 -16.52 -2.95 4.91
N GLY A 19 -17.21 -2.44 3.87
CA GLY A 19 -18.61 -2.01 3.98
C GLY A 19 -18.86 -0.51 4.08
N TYR A 20 -17.84 0.33 3.87
CA TYR A 20 -17.99 1.77 3.73
C TYR A 20 -17.53 2.22 2.33
N ASN A 21 -18.44 2.78 1.54
CA ASN A 21 -18.22 3.24 0.16
C ASN A 21 -17.47 2.23 -0.71
N GLU A 22 -16.25 2.58 -1.16
CA GLU A 22 -15.43 1.81 -2.11
C GLU A 22 -14.58 0.71 -1.43
N TRP A 23 -14.74 0.45 -0.13
CA TRP A 23 -13.95 -0.57 0.59
C TRP A 23 -14.63 -1.93 0.53
N GLY A 24 -13.99 -2.86 -0.17
CA GLY A 24 -14.53 -4.20 -0.44
C GLY A 24 -13.46 -5.28 -0.36
N GLY A 25 -13.63 -6.34 -1.14
CA GLY A 25 -12.82 -7.57 -1.07
C GLY A 25 -11.31 -7.34 -1.14
N THR A 26 -10.82 -6.38 -1.92
CA THR A 26 -9.37 -6.11 -2.00
C THR A 26 -8.77 -5.64 -0.68
N HIS A 27 -9.50 -4.87 0.13
CA HIS A 27 -9.00 -4.39 1.42
C HIS A 27 -8.88 -5.55 2.42
N VAL A 28 -9.90 -6.42 2.45
CA VAL A 28 -9.91 -7.64 3.25
C VAL A 28 -8.78 -8.57 2.80
N TYR A 29 -8.59 -8.74 1.50
CA TYR A 29 -7.49 -9.54 0.95
C TYR A 29 -6.13 -9.00 1.38
N MET A 30 -5.90 -7.67 1.32
CA MET A 30 -4.64 -7.09 1.79
C MET A 30 -4.42 -7.35 3.28
N LYS A 31 -5.46 -7.18 4.09
CA LYS A 31 -5.41 -7.45 5.53
C LYS A 31 -5.02 -8.90 5.80
N GLU A 32 -5.73 -9.86 5.21
CA GLU A 32 -5.46 -11.29 5.39
C GLU A 32 -4.08 -11.70 4.85
N LEU A 33 -3.64 -11.10 3.74
CA LEU A 33 -2.30 -11.31 3.19
C LEU A 33 -1.21 -10.85 4.17
N LEU A 34 -1.35 -9.64 4.73
CA LEU A 34 -0.40 -9.11 5.71
C LEU A 34 -0.41 -9.90 7.02
N ASP A 35 -1.58 -10.34 7.49
CA ASP A 35 -1.73 -11.18 8.67
C ASP A 35 -1.00 -12.51 8.47
N SER A 36 -1.21 -13.18 7.33
CA SER A 36 -0.52 -14.42 6.95
C SER A 36 1.00 -14.25 6.86
N PHE A 37 1.48 -13.11 6.34
CA PHE A 37 2.92 -12.80 6.34
C PHE A 37 3.46 -12.60 7.76
N GLY A 38 2.70 -11.94 8.62
CA GLY A 38 3.01 -11.80 10.04
C GLY A 38 3.12 -13.15 10.75
N GLU A 39 2.17 -14.05 10.54
CA GLU A 39 2.17 -15.41 11.10
C GLU A 39 3.37 -16.23 10.64
N ARG A 40 3.76 -16.09 9.36
CA ARG A 40 4.88 -16.81 8.75
C ARG A 40 6.25 -16.15 8.95
N ASN A 41 6.33 -15.01 9.65
CA ASN A 41 7.54 -14.20 9.79
C ASN A 41 8.14 -13.75 8.46
N ILE A 42 7.32 -13.52 7.44
CA ILE A 42 7.75 -13.06 6.12
C ILE A 42 7.88 -11.53 6.18
N PRO A 43 9.09 -10.97 6.02
CA PRO A 43 9.26 -9.53 6.04
C PRO A 43 8.54 -8.88 4.86
N CYS A 44 7.74 -7.85 5.12
CA CYS A 44 7.04 -7.16 4.05
C CYS A 44 6.92 -5.66 4.25
N ILE A 45 6.87 -4.95 3.14
CA ILE A 45 6.55 -3.53 3.08
C ILE A 45 5.37 -3.39 2.14
N MET A 46 4.30 -2.78 2.63
CA MET A 46 3.17 -2.40 1.80
C MET A 46 3.23 -0.89 1.58
N ILE A 47 3.18 -0.46 0.32
CA ILE A 47 2.99 0.94 -0.04
C ILE A 47 1.55 1.11 -0.52
N THR A 48 0.84 2.05 0.10
CA THR A 48 -0.52 2.42 -0.28
C THR A 48 -0.71 3.92 -0.22
N ARG A 49 -1.93 4.39 -0.51
CA ARG A 49 -2.32 5.80 -0.38
C ARG A 49 -2.87 6.07 1.00
N LYS A 50 -2.61 7.25 1.54
CA LYS A 50 -3.26 7.71 2.77
C LYS A 50 -4.70 8.11 2.46
N SER A 51 -5.64 7.21 2.75
CA SER A 51 -7.06 7.43 2.45
C SER A 51 -7.79 8.33 3.46
N MET A 52 -7.25 8.46 4.67
CA MET A 52 -7.82 9.24 5.77
C MET A 52 -6.75 9.99 6.56
N GLN A 53 -7.07 11.22 6.99
CA GLN A 53 -6.14 12.09 7.73
C GLN A 53 -5.62 11.47 9.03
N PHE A 54 -6.47 10.75 9.77
CA PHE A 54 -6.11 10.15 11.06
C PHE A 54 -5.11 8.98 10.94
N LEU A 55 -4.94 8.41 9.74
CA LEU A 55 -4.02 7.29 9.54
C LEU A 55 -2.57 7.76 9.62
N GLN A 56 -1.72 6.95 10.24
CA GLN A 56 -0.28 7.22 10.27
C GLN A 56 0.34 6.99 8.89
N THR A 57 1.22 7.89 8.47
CA THR A 57 1.97 7.79 7.21
C THR A 57 2.85 6.55 7.17
N GLU A 58 3.44 6.16 8.30
CA GLU A 58 4.14 4.89 8.45
C GLU A 58 3.64 4.17 9.68
N GLU A 59 3.32 2.88 9.53
CA GLU A 59 2.78 2.05 10.59
C GLU A 59 3.48 0.69 10.60
N GLN A 60 3.88 0.23 11.79
CA GLN A 60 4.29 -1.15 11.99
C GLN A 60 3.03 -2.01 12.13
N TYR A 61 2.51 -2.53 11.02
CA TYR A 61 1.24 -3.26 10.97
C TYR A 61 1.27 -4.54 11.82
N ASN A 62 2.36 -5.31 11.75
CA ASN A 62 2.58 -6.45 12.64
C ASN A 62 4.09 -6.69 12.84
N ARG A 63 4.51 -7.79 13.50
CA ARG A 63 5.93 -8.09 13.77
C ARG A 63 6.84 -8.20 12.54
N SER A 64 6.29 -8.37 11.33
CA SER A 64 7.07 -8.59 10.10
C SER A 64 6.73 -7.64 8.97
N CYS A 65 5.59 -6.95 9.04
CA CYS A 65 5.08 -6.09 7.97
C CYS A 65 4.96 -4.63 8.39
N LYS A 66 5.39 -3.73 7.49
CA LYS A 66 5.24 -2.28 7.62
C LYS A 66 4.33 -1.75 6.52
N VAL A 67 3.45 -0.82 6.85
CA VAL A 67 2.61 -0.08 5.88
C VAL A 67 3.15 1.34 5.77
N ILE A 68 3.33 1.80 4.53
CA ILE A 68 3.75 3.16 4.18
C ILE A 68 2.66 3.76 3.31
N ARG A 69 2.05 4.85 3.79
CA ARG A 69 0.95 5.54 3.14
C ARG A 69 1.46 6.81 2.49
N LEU A 70 1.37 6.90 1.17
CA LEU A 70 1.72 8.09 0.41
C LEU A 70 0.66 9.16 0.62
N ILE A 71 1.11 10.37 0.93
CA ILE A 71 0.24 11.55 1.06
C ILE A 71 0.04 12.15 -0.33
N ASP A 72 -1.23 12.39 -0.66
CA ASP A 72 -1.65 13.11 -1.86
C ASP A 72 -1.61 14.62 -1.63
N HIS A 73 -1.67 15.41 -2.70
CA HIS A 73 -1.61 16.87 -2.60
C HIS A 73 -2.81 17.50 -1.87
N ASP A 74 -3.99 16.87 -1.93
CA ASP A 74 -5.16 17.25 -1.15
C ASP A 74 -5.51 16.13 -0.17
N GLU A 75 -5.59 16.46 1.12
CA GLU A 75 -5.96 15.52 2.19
C GLU A 75 -7.45 15.10 2.14
N ASP A 76 -8.23 15.69 1.23
CA ASP A 76 -9.62 15.32 0.99
C ASP A 76 -9.70 14.07 0.13
N GLN A 77 -10.66 13.20 0.47
CA GLN A 77 -10.91 11.88 -0.11
C GLN A 77 -10.87 11.89 -1.65
N MET A 78 -9.67 11.75 -2.23
CA MET A 78 -9.54 11.64 -3.68
C MET A 78 -10.17 10.32 -4.11
N SER A 79 -11.11 10.40 -5.05
CA SER A 79 -11.78 9.25 -5.65
C SER A 79 -10.76 8.34 -6.32
N LYS A 80 -10.96 7.03 -6.25
CA LYS A 80 -10.14 6.04 -6.99
C LYS A 80 -10.06 6.32 -8.49
N LEU A 81 -11.07 6.98 -9.06
CA LEU A 81 -11.15 7.33 -10.48
C LEU A 81 -10.08 8.33 -10.93
N LYS A 82 -9.40 9.02 -10.01
CA LYS A 82 -8.34 9.99 -10.34
C LYS A 82 -6.93 9.48 -10.07
N LEU A 83 -6.78 8.23 -9.60
CA LEU A 83 -5.46 7.69 -9.26
C LEU A 83 -4.52 7.61 -10.46
N TYR A 84 -5.05 7.41 -11.67
CA TYR A 84 -4.27 7.38 -12.90
C TYR A 84 -3.54 8.71 -13.17
N GLU A 85 -4.14 9.85 -12.79
CA GLU A 85 -3.56 11.19 -13.01
C GLU A 85 -2.24 11.36 -12.24
N TYR A 86 -2.09 10.67 -11.11
CA TYR A 86 -0.95 10.78 -10.20
C TYR A 86 0.03 9.60 -10.32
N HIS A 87 -0.14 8.72 -11.31
CA HIS A 87 0.68 7.52 -11.46
C HIS A 87 2.19 7.83 -11.52
N ALA A 88 2.58 8.86 -12.28
CA ALA A 88 3.98 9.27 -12.39
C ALA A 88 4.56 9.76 -11.05
N GLU A 89 3.78 10.51 -10.28
CA GLU A 89 4.18 11.01 -8.96
C GLU A 89 4.30 9.87 -7.95
N TYR A 90 3.35 8.93 -7.94
CA TYR A 90 3.42 7.74 -7.09
C TYR A 90 4.64 6.89 -7.42
N LEU A 91 4.93 6.67 -8.70
CA LEU A 91 6.14 5.95 -9.10
C LEU A 91 7.41 6.67 -8.64
N ALA A 92 7.48 8.00 -8.73
CA ALA A 92 8.62 8.76 -8.22
C ALA A 92 8.80 8.56 -6.70
N LYS A 93 7.72 8.72 -5.93
CA LYS A 93 7.71 8.51 -4.46
C LYS A 93 8.10 7.08 -4.07
N ILE A 94 7.54 6.08 -4.75
CA ILE A 94 7.85 4.65 -4.54
C ILE A 94 9.33 4.39 -4.82
N ASN A 95 9.86 4.92 -5.94
CA ASN A 95 11.26 4.76 -6.28
C ASN A 95 12.20 5.39 -5.26
N GLU A 96 11.85 6.55 -4.68
CA GLU A 96 12.63 7.14 -3.60
C GLU A 96 12.63 6.25 -2.34
N ILE A 97 11.48 5.69 -1.97
CA ILE A 97 11.37 4.77 -0.83
C ILE A 97 12.21 3.52 -1.06
N ILE A 98 12.17 2.96 -2.27
CA ILE A 98 12.97 1.78 -2.65
C ILE A 98 14.45 2.12 -2.63
N LYS A 99 14.88 3.23 -3.25
CA LYS A 99 16.30 3.64 -3.30
C LYS A 99 16.91 3.86 -1.92
N LYS A 100 16.14 4.40 -0.96
CA LYS A 100 16.58 4.58 0.43
C LYS A 100 16.81 3.24 1.16
N ARG A 101 16.29 2.13 0.64
CA ARG A 101 16.38 0.80 1.23
C ARG A 101 17.36 -0.03 0.39
N VAL A 102 18.62 -0.03 0.82
CA VAL A 102 19.75 -0.76 0.20
C VAL A 102 19.31 -2.16 -0.25
N TYR A 103 19.48 -2.42 -1.55
CA TYR A 103 18.90 -3.53 -2.30
C TYR A 103 18.81 -4.86 -1.54
N LEU A 104 17.57 -5.30 -1.36
CA LEU A 104 17.18 -6.65 -0.98
C LEU A 104 16.37 -7.24 -2.14
N LYS A 105 16.35 -8.57 -2.27
CA LYS A 105 15.62 -9.26 -3.33
C LYS A 105 14.14 -8.83 -3.27
N LEU A 106 13.72 -8.05 -4.26
CA LEU A 106 12.44 -7.37 -4.31
C LEU A 106 11.45 -8.21 -5.12
N TYR A 107 10.35 -8.61 -4.50
CA TYR A 107 9.21 -9.19 -5.20
C TYR A 107 8.08 -8.18 -5.17
N ILE A 108 7.68 -7.69 -6.34
CA ILE A 108 6.62 -6.70 -6.51
C ILE A 108 5.31 -7.45 -6.78
N VAL A 109 4.33 -7.22 -5.92
CA VAL A 109 2.95 -7.63 -6.16
C VAL A 109 2.14 -6.36 -6.42
N TYR A 110 1.77 -6.16 -7.68
CA TYR A 110 0.89 -5.06 -8.09
C TYR A 110 -0.54 -5.55 -8.15
N ILE A 111 -1.42 -4.90 -7.38
CA ILE A 111 -2.85 -5.22 -7.35
C ILE A 111 -3.58 -3.92 -7.65
N GLY A 112 -3.85 -3.71 -8.94
CA GLY A 112 -4.68 -2.64 -9.47
C GLY A 112 -6.12 -3.09 -9.71
N THR A 113 -7.04 -2.14 -9.79
CA THR A 113 -8.38 -2.36 -10.35
C THR A 113 -8.36 -2.02 -11.83
N VAL A 114 -9.34 -2.51 -12.61
CA VAL A 114 -9.46 -2.23 -14.06
C VAL A 114 -9.51 -0.73 -14.38
N ALA A 115 -9.85 0.11 -13.39
CA ALA A 115 -9.83 1.56 -13.49
C ALA A 115 -8.42 2.20 -13.46
N ASP A 116 -7.38 1.48 -13.02
CA ASP A 116 -5.99 1.98 -13.00
C ASP A 116 -5.30 1.85 -14.39
N LEU A 117 -5.98 1.27 -15.38
CA LEU A 117 -5.49 0.97 -16.74
C LEU A 117 -6.26 1.70 -17.85
N LEU A 118 -7.25 2.53 -17.50
CA LEU A 118 -8.05 3.36 -18.41
C LEU A 118 -7.71 4.83 -18.22
#